data_AF-A0A100VT82-F1
#
_entry.id   AF-A0A100VT82-F1
#
_cell.length_a   1.000
_cell.length_b   1.000
_cell.length_c   1.000
_cell.angle_alpha   90.00
_cell.angle_beta   90.00
_cell.angle_gamma   90.00
#
_symmetry.space_group_name_H-M   'P 1'
#
loop_
_entity.id
_entity.type
_entity.pdbx_description
1 polymer ?
#
loop_
_entity_poly.entity_id
_entity_poly.type
_entity_poly.pdbx_seq_one_letter_code
_entity_poly.pdbx_strand_id
1 'polypeptide(L)'
;MITEPFTVDYGAKVPLKFEPYAIDSYVREDFLSVIYDHAGRNIVMSTAVKMDDTRLCRLIEKTAISICKEYSPMKNYGIKKSEIRAAILALINHYKGEITNE
;
A
#
# COMPACT_ATOMS: atom_id res chain seq x y z
N MET A 1 -2.59 6.62 -9.81
CA MET A 1 -1.55 6.16 -8.85
C MET A 1 -1.08 7.35 -8.01
N ILE A 2 -0.50 7.14 -6.82
CA ILE A 2 0.09 8.24 -6.03
C ILE A 2 1.29 8.81 -6.79
N THR A 3 1.29 10.12 -7.05
CA THR A 3 2.30 10.81 -7.88
C THR A 3 3.40 11.48 -7.04
N GLU A 4 3.11 11.90 -5.81
CA GLU A 4 4.06 12.55 -4.92
C GLU A 4 4.11 11.88 -3.54
N PRO A 5 5.28 11.84 -2.87
CA PRO A 5 5.37 11.36 -1.50
C PRO A 5 4.57 12.22 -0.52
N PHE A 6 3.90 11.58 0.43
CA PHE A 6 3.19 12.29 1.51
C PHE A 6 3.24 11.51 2.83
N THR A 7 2.85 12.18 3.91
CA THR A 7 2.77 11.61 5.25
C THR A 7 1.42 11.86 5.87
N VAL A 8 0.87 10.86 6.56
CA VAL A 8 -0.40 10.96 7.29
C VAL A 8 -0.14 10.82 8.79
N ASP A 9 -0.55 11.82 9.56
CA ASP A 9 -0.72 11.63 11.00
C ASP A 9 -2.05 10.93 11.25
N TYR A 10 -1.99 9.79 11.95
CA TYR A 10 -3.14 8.93 12.25
C TYR A 10 -3.21 8.58 13.74
N GLY A 11 -2.61 9.42 14.59
CA GLY A 11 -2.59 9.22 16.04
C GLY A 11 -1.62 8.13 16.50
N ALA A 12 -0.56 7.87 15.71
CA ALA A 12 0.57 7.03 16.13
C ALA A 12 1.81 7.87 16.38
N LYS A 13 2.82 7.30 17.05
CA LYS A 13 4.06 8.00 17.41
C LYS A 13 4.84 8.52 16.20
N VAL A 14 4.73 7.85 15.05
CA VAL A 14 5.43 8.21 13.81
C VAL A 14 4.39 8.31 12.69
N PRO A 15 4.35 9.44 11.95
CA PRO A 15 3.48 9.57 10.80
C PRO A 15 3.71 8.47 9.78
N LEU A 16 2.64 8.05 9.11
CA LEU A 16 2.70 7.01 8.10
C LEU A 16 3.13 7.63 6.77
N LYS A 17 4.34 7.30 6.30
CA LYS A 17 4.89 7.75 5.02
C LYS A 17 4.43 6.86 3.87
N PHE A 18 4.03 7.50 2.77
CA PHE A 18 3.69 6.92 1.49
C PHE A 18 4.66 7.48 0.42
N GLU A 19 5.19 6.60 -0.43
CA GLU A 19 6.05 7.00 -1.56
C GLU A 19 5.50 6.38 -2.85
N PRO A 20 5.57 7.08 -4.00
CA PRO A 20 5.12 6.53 -5.28
C PRO A 20 5.75 5.18 -5.58
N TYR A 21 4.93 4.23 -6.04
CA TYR A 21 5.43 2.94 -6.51
C TYR A 21 5.78 3.07 -8.00
N ALA A 22 7.07 3.21 -8.31
CA ALA A 22 7.53 3.26 -9.69
C ALA A 22 7.58 1.85 -10.31
N ILE A 23 7.01 1.67 -11.50
CA ILE A 23 7.13 0.45 -12.30
C ILE A 23 8.16 0.73 -13.40
N ASP A 24 9.44 0.53 -13.09
CA ASP A 24 10.57 0.76 -14.00
C ASP A 24 11.22 -0.55 -14.48
N SER A 25 10.70 -1.69 -14.05
CA SER A 25 11.24 -3.01 -14.32
C SER A 25 10.19 -4.10 -14.13
N TYR A 26 10.31 -5.19 -14.89
CA TYR A 26 9.43 -6.35 -14.78
C TYR A 26 9.39 -6.95 -13.37
N VAL A 27 10.52 -6.93 -12.65
CA VAL A 27 10.59 -7.41 -11.25
C VAL A 27 9.63 -6.62 -10.36
N ARG A 28 9.53 -5.31 -10.55
CA ARG A 28 8.65 -4.46 -9.74
C ARG A 28 7.20 -4.55 -10.19
N GLU A 29 6.94 -4.81 -11.46
CA GLU A 29 5.60 -5.12 -11.98
C GLU A 29 5.08 -6.44 -11.40
N ASP A 30 5.87 -7.51 -11.45
CA ASP A 30 5.54 -8.80 -10.85
C ASP A 30 5.29 -8.67 -9.35
N PHE A 31 6.15 -7.91 -8.65
CA PHE A 31 5.98 -7.70 -7.22
C PHE A 31 4.74 -6.85 -6.88
N LEU A 32 4.31 -5.96 -7.77
CA LEU A 32 3.05 -5.23 -7.59
C LEU A 32 1.85 -6.18 -7.60
N SER A 33 1.86 -7.18 -8.50
CA SER A 33 0.86 -8.25 -8.51
C SER A 33 0.86 -9.03 -7.20
N VAL A 34 2.04 -9.35 -6.64
CA VAL A 34 2.16 -9.98 -5.31
C VAL A 34 1.55 -9.11 -4.20
N ILE A 35 1.76 -7.80 -4.23
CA ILE A 35 1.15 -6.87 -3.25
C ILE A 35 -0.38 -6.94 -3.37
N TYR A 36 -0.92 -6.89 -4.58
CA TYR A 36 -2.36 -6.90 -4.82
C TYR A 36 -3.00 -8.24 -4.43
N ASP A 37 -2.37 -9.37 -4.77
CA ASP A 37 -2.84 -10.69 -4.38
C ASP A 37 -2.79 -10.88 -2.85
N HIS A 38 -1.73 -10.39 -2.20
CA HIS A 38 -1.64 -10.42 -0.74
C HIS A 38 -2.72 -9.57 -0.10
N ALA A 39 -2.93 -8.34 -0.59
CA ALA A 39 -3.96 -7.44 -0.10
C ALA A 39 -5.38 -8.03 -0.33
N GLY A 40 -5.67 -8.57 -1.51
CA GLY A 40 -6.96 -9.17 -1.85
C GLY A 40 -7.32 -10.36 -0.97
N ARG A 41 -6.34 -11.16 -0.55
CA ARG A 41 -6.54 -12.29 0.38
C ARG A 41 -6.72 -11.86 1.84
N ASN A 42 -6.12 -10.74 2.25
CA ASN A 42 -6.01 -10.35 3.66
C ASN A 42 -6.89 -9.15 4.05
N ILE A 43 -7.46 -8.44 3.07
CA ILE A 43 -8.30 -7.27 3.27
C ILE A 43 -9.70 -7.56 2.74
N VAL A 44 -10.70 -7.44 3.63
CA VAL A 44 -12.10 -7.41 3.22
C VAL A 44 -12.40 -6.02 2.64
N MET A 45 -12.30 -5.88 1.32
CA MET A 45 -12.39 -4.58 0.63
C MET A 45 -13.68 -3.83 0.93
N SER A 46 -14.82 -4.53 0.97
CA SER A 46 -16.13 -3.92 1.29
C SER A 46 -16.20 -3.27 2.68
N THR A 47 -15.36 -3.71 3.60
CA THR A 47 -15.18 -3.10 4.93
C THR A 47 -14.15 -1.98 4.87
N ALA A 48 -13.01 -2.21 4.21
CA ALA A 48 -11.90 -1.25 4.13
C ALA A 48 -12.33 0.09 3.50
N VAL A 49 -13.16 0.05 2.45
CA VAL A 49 -13.65 1.26 1.77
C VAL A 49 -14.54 2.16 2.66
N LYS A 50 -15.09 1.63 3.76
CA LYS A 50 -15.95 2.35 4.70
C LYS A 50 -15.23 2.79 5.98
N MET A 51 -13.94 2.49 6.11
CA MET A 51 -13.16 2.86 7.29
C MET A 51 -12.85 4.35 7.31
N ASP A 52 -12.80 4.94 8.50
CA ASP A 52 -12.16 6.24 8.70
C ASP A 52 -10.65 6.16 8.44
N ASP A 53 -10.04 7.31 8.17
CA ASP A 53 -8.62 7.42 7.78
C ASP A 53 -7.68 6.78 8.80
N THR A 54 -7.99 6.89 10.10
CA THR A 54 -7.14 6.33 11.15
C THR A 54 -7.14 4.81 11.12
N ARG A 55 -8.33 4.20 11.02
CA ARG A 55 -8.45 2.73 10.89
C ARG A 55 -7.87 2.22 9.58
N LEU A 56 -8.08 2.95 8.49
CA LEU A 56 -7.54 2.62 7.18
C LEU A 56 -6.01 2.64 7.18
N CYS A 57 -5.39 3.68 7.76
CA CYS A 57 -3.93 3.75 7.89
C CYS A 57 -3.36 2.58 8.71
N ARG A 58 -4.03 2.19 9.80
CA ARG A 58 -3.63 1.02 10.61
C ARG A 58 -3.71 -0.28 9.83
N LEU A 59 -4.76 -0.45 9.03
CA LEU A 59 -4.94 -1.62 8.16
C LEU A 59 -3.81 -1.68 7.11
N ILE A 60 -3.55 -0.57 6.42
CA ILE A 60 -2.49 -0.47 5.41
C ILE A 60 -1.13 -0.80 6.02
N GLU A 61 -0.79 -0.22 7.18
CA GLU A 61 0.49 -0.50 7.83
C GLU A 61 0.62 -1.96 8.24
N LYS A 62 -0.44 -2.55 8.80
CA LYS A 62 -0.42 -3.97 9.20
C LYS A 62 -0.21 -4.88 7.98
N THR A 63 -0.90 -4.61 6.87
CA THR A 63 -0.75 -5.38 5.62
C THR A 63 0.66 -5.21 5.03
N ALA A 64 1.17 -3.98 4.99
CA ALA A 64 2.54 -3.72 4.51
C ALA A 64 3.60 -4.43 5.36
N ILE A 65 3.45 -4.46 6.69
CA ILE A 65 4.33 -5.23 7.59
C ILE A 65 4.24 -6.73 7.27
N SER A 66 3.04 -7.26 7.02
CA SER A 66 2.86 -8.67 6.65
C SER A 66 3.63 -9.02 5.37
N ILE A 67 3.49 -8.21 4.33
CA ILE A 67 4.21 -8.37 3.06
C ILE A 67 5.72 -8.29 3.30
N CYS A 68 6.18 -7.33 4.11
CA CYS A 68 7.60 -7.21 4.40
C CYS A 68 8.17 -8.43 5.13
N LYS A 69 7.40 -9.04 6.04
CA LYS A 69 7.81 -10.26 6.76
C LYS A 69 7.88 -11.47 5.83
N GLU A 70 6.93 -11.60 4.91
CA GLU A 70 6.84 -12.75 4.01
C GLU A 70 7.88 -12.70 2.89
N TYR A 71 8.07 -11.52 2.27
CA TYR A 71 8.83 -11.42 1.02
C TYR A 71 10.15 -10.65 1.12
N SER A 72 10.46 -10.00 2.26
CA SER A 72 11.66 -9.18 2.43
C SER A 72 11.96 -8.22 1.25
N PRO A 73 10.98 -7.40 0.83
CA PRO A 73 10.97 -6.74 -0.47
C PRO A 73 12.10 -5.73 -0.70
N MET A 74 12.53 -5.04 0.36
CA MET A 74 13.66 -4.11 0.27
C MET A 74 14.95 -4.86 -0.06
N LYS A 75 15.18 -6.03 0.57
CA LYS A 75 16.38 -6.83 0.38
C LYS A 75 16.39 -7.52 -0.99
N ASN A 76 15.24 -8.04 -1.41
CA ASN A 76 15.14 -8.89 -2.60
C ASN A 76 14.87 -8.10 -3.89
N TYR A 77 14.19 -6.94 -3.79
CA TYR A 77 13.67 -6.20 -4.95
C TYR A 77 13.92 -4.69 -4.87
N GLY A 78 14.55 -4.18 -3.80
CA GLY A 78 14.75 -2.73 -3.60
C GLY A 78 13.46 -1.95 -3.36
N ILE A 79 12.36 -2.63 -3.00
CA ILE A 79 11.04 -2.01 -2.79
C ILE A 79 10.86 -1.66 -1.32
N LYS A 80 10.64 -0.38 -1.04
CA LYS A 80 10.44 0.15 0.32
C LYS A 80 9.03 -0.14 0.82
N LYS A 81 8.91 -0.23 2.15
CA LYS A 81 7.60 -0.37 2.82
C LYS A 81 6.66 0.80 2.53
N SER A 82 7.18 2.02 2.40
CA SER A 82 6.42 3.23 2.00
C SER A 82 5.77 3.10 0.63
N GLU A 83 6.44 2.45 -0.32
CA GLU A 83 5.91 2.17 -1.66
C GLU A 83 4.81 1.10 -1.61
N ILE A 84 5.01 0.05 -0.79
CA ILE A 84 4.00 -0.99 -0.58
C ILE A 84 2.71 -0.40 0.01
N ARG A 85 2.82 0.52 0.99
CA ARG A 85 1.65 1.21 1.54
C ARG A 85 0.91 2.02 0.47
N ALA A 86 1.65 2.68 -0.41
CA ALA A 86 1.09 3.45 -1.52
C ALA A 86 0.34 2.55 -2.52
N ALA A 87 0.92 1.41 -2.88
CA ALA A 87 0.27 0.42 -3.73
C ALA A 87 -1.03 -0.12 -3.10
N ILE A 88 -1.02 -0.45 -1.80
CA ILE A 88 -2.23 -0.90 -1.08
C ILE A 88 -3.29 0.20 -1.06
N LEU A 89 -2.91 1.45 -0.78
CA LEU A 89 -3.86 2.57 -0.77
C LEU A 89 -4.49 2.78 -2.16
N ALA A 90 -3.68 2.72 -3.22
CA ALA A 90 -4.17 2.84 -4.60
C ALA A 90 -5.17 1.73 -4.94
N LEU A 91 -4.91 0.49 -4.50
CA LEU A 91 -5.85 -0.62 -4.65
C LEU A 91 -7.18 -0.33 -3.95
N ILE A 92 -7.15 0.11 -2.69
CA ILE A 92 -8.37 0.41 -1.93
C ILE A 92 -9.15 1.56 -2.58
N ASN A 93 -8.48 2.62 -3.02
CA ASN A 93 -9.11 3.75 -3.70
C ASN A 93 -9.74 3.34 -5.04
N HIS A 94 -9.10 2.43 -5.78
CA HIS A 94 -9.71 1.84 -6.97
C HIS A 94 -11.05 1.16 -6.64
N TYR A 95 -11.12 0.38 -5.54
CA TYR A 95 -12.38 -0.21 -5.07
C TYR A 95 -13.41 0.81 -4.56
N LYS A 96 -12.99 2.00 -4.12
CA LYS A 96 -13.90 3.12 -3.79
C LYS A 96 -14.53 3.77 -5.02
N GLY A 97 -14.02 3.49 -6.22
CA GLY A 97 -14.34 4.26 -7.42
C GLY A 97 -13.62 5.62 -7.48
N GLU A 98 -12.67 5.85 -6.58
CA GLU A 98 -11.76 6.99 -6.64
C GLU A 98 -10.67 6.66 -7.68
N ILE A 99 -10.95 6.98 -8.94
CA ILE A 99 -9.92 6.93 -9.99
C ILE A 99 -8.89 8.00 -9.64
N THR A 100 -7.73 7.59 -9.12
CA THR A 100 -6.55 8.46 -9.02
C THR A 100 -6.02 8.67 -10.43
N ASN A 101 -6.58 9.67 -11.12
CA ASN A 101 -6.24 10.04 -12.49
C ASN A 101 -4.73 10.22 -12.66
N GLU A 102 -4.28 9.75 -13.81
CA GLU A 102 -2.90 9.73 -14.33
C GLU A 102 -2.22 11.10 -14.35
#